data_AF-A0A1C1CLH9-F1
#
_entry.id   AF-A0A1C1CLH9-F1
#
_cell.length_a   1.000
_cell.length_b   1.000
_cell.length_c   1.000
_cell.angle_alpha   90.00
_cell.angle_beta   90.00
_cell.angle_gamma   90.00
#
_symmetry.space_group_name_H-M   'P 1'
#
loop_
_entity.id
_entity.type
_entity.pdbx_description
1 polymer ?
#
loop_
_entity_poly.entity_id
_entity_poly.type
_entity_poly.pdbx_seq_one_letter_code
_entity_poly.pdbx_strand_id
1 'polypeptide(L)'
;MALSDTRNYVHAVESDKQEAARIAESTAQKLETRQTTLIELVQSLGEYINDDDDRIRARAVSYLVAVIAALPPKYLTRQQIQVLCQFLCDRIEDGGAIEGLSKLQSLDRFTPEMAQTVVRA
;
A
#
# COMPACT_ATOMS: atom_id res chain seq x y z
N MET A 1 1.29 -14.98 -8.56
CA MET A 1 1.56 -13.74 -9.32
C MET A 1 1.85 -12.55 -8.42
N ALA A 2 1.09 -12.32 -7.33
CA ALA A 2 1.36 -11.19 -6.42
C ALA A 2 2.83 -11.09 -5.93
N LEU A 3 3.44 -12.22 -5.53
CA LEU A 3 4.84 -12.25 -5.05
C LEU A 3 5.87 -11.73 -6.07
N SER A 4 5.69 -12.01 -7.37
CA SER A 4 6.62 -11.52 -8.39
C SER A 4 6.49 -10.02 -8.59
N ASP A 5 5.27 -9.49 -8.53
CA ASP A 5 5.04 -8.04 -8.67
C ASP A 5 5.64 -7.28 -7.49
N THR A 6 5.50 -7.80 -6.26
CA THR A 6 6.15 -7.22 -5.07
C THR A 6 7.66 -7.14 -5.20
N ARG A 7 8.31 -8.26 -5.53
CA ARG A 7 9.77 -8.29 -5.72
C ARG A 7 10.22 -7.31 -6.80
N ASN A 8 9.53 -7.31 -7.94
CA ASN A 8 9.85 -6.42 -9.06
C ASN A 8 9.74 -4.94 -8.65
N TYR A 9 8.70 -4.58 -7.89
CA TYR A 9 8.54 -3.21 -7.40
C TYR A 9 9.66 -2.81 -6.44
N VAL A 10 9.97 -3.66 -5.45
CA VAL A 10 11.01 -3.40 -4.43
C VAL A 10 12.39 -3.17 -5.07
N HIS A 11 12.66 -3.81 -6.21
CA HIS A 11 13.87 -3.52 -6.99
C HIS A 11 13.74 -2.26 -7.87
N ALA A 12 12.60 -2.06 -8.53
CA ALA A 12 12.41 -0.97 -9.49
C ALA A 12 12.37 0.42 -8.81
N VAL A 13 11.75 0.55 -7.64
CA VAL A 13 11.43 1.86 -7.03
C VAL A 13 12.64 2.78 -6.80
N GLU A 14 13.84 2.25 -6.65
CA GLU A 14 15.06 3.07 -6.54
C GLU A 14 15.65 3.50 -7.88
N SER A 15 15.56 2.64 -8.89
CA SER A 15 16.29 2.81 -10.15
C SER A 15 15.40 3.34 -11.28
N ASP A 16 14.13 2.97 -11.27
CA ASP A 16 13.15 3.27 -12.30
C ASP A 16 11.77 3.49 -11.69
N LYS A 17 11.48 4.75 -11.36
CA LYS A 17 10.19 5.17 -10.80
C LYS A 17 9.03 4.96 -11.76
N GLN A 18 9.26 5.01 -13.07
CA GLN A 18 8.20 4.77 -14.05
C GLN A 18 7.83 3.29 -14.08
N GLU A 19 8.82 2.41 -14.04
CA GLU A 19 8.57 0.97 -13.95
C GLU A 19 7.86 0.60 -12.66
N ALA A 20 8.29 1.16 -11.52
CA ALA A 20 7.60 0.97 -10.25
C ALA A 20 6.12 1.38 -10.34
N ALA A 21 5.83 2.55 -10.92
CA ALA A 21 4.45 3.01 -11.13
C ALA A 21 3.65 2.03 -12.02
N ARG A 22 4.23 1.55 -13.13
CA ARG A 22 3.58 0.57 -14.01
C ARG A 22 3.26 -0.74 -13.28
N ILE A 23 4.15 -1.23 -12.42
CA ILE A 23 3.91 -2.42 -11.62
C ILE A 23 2.74 -2.20 -10.65
N ALA A 24 2.70 -1.05 -9.98
CA ALA A 24 1.61 -0.71 -9.07
C ALA A 24 0.26 -0.59 -9.79
N GLU A 25 0.22 0.08 -10.94
CA GLU A 25 -0.97 0.19 -11.80
C GLU A 25 -1.44 -1.19 -12.30
N SER A 26 -0.51 -2.04 -12.75
CA SER A 26 -0.82 -3.40 -13.17
C SER A 26 -1.46 -4.20 -12.02
N THR A 27 -0.93 -4.09 -10.82
CA THR A 27 -1.49 -4.77 -9.64
C THR A 27 -2.84 -4.21 -9.24
N ALA A 28 -3.05 -2.89 -9.31
CA ALA A 28 -4.36 -2.27 -9.11
C ALA A 28 -5.39 -2.81 -10.13
N GLN A 29 -5.01 -2.94 -11.40
CA GLN A 29 -5.87 -3.52 -12.43
C GLN A 29 -6.20 -5.01 -12.14
N LYS A 30 -5.22 -5.79 -11.66
CA LYS A 30 -5.45 -7.18 -11.24
C LYS A 30 -6.43 -7.27 -10.06
N LEU A 31 -6.37 -6.32 -9.12
CA LEU A 31 -7.32 -6.21 -8.01
C LEU A 31 -8.73 -5.86 -8.51
N GLU A 32 -8.85 -4.91 -9.43
CA GLU A 32 -10.13 -4.51 -10.02
C GLU A 32 -10.79 -5.67 -10.80
N THR A 33 -9.99 -6.39 -11.58
CA THR A 33 -10.43 -7.54 -12.37
C THR A 33 -10.54 -8.83 -11.57
N ARG A 34 -10.30 -8.79 -10.25
CA ARG A 34 -10.34 -9.93 -9.32
C ARG A 34 -9.40 -11.08 -9.71
N GLN A 35 -8.32 -10.79 -10.42
CA GLN A 35 -7.23 -11.74 -10.68
C GLN A 35 -6.35 -11.95 -9.44
N THR A 36 -6.40 -11.01 -8.50
CA THR A 36 -5.84 -11.15 -7.16
C THR A 36 -6.72 -10.41 -6.16
N THR A 37 -6.46 -10.61 -4.87
CA THR A 37 -7.16 -9.92 -3.77
C THR A 37 -6.21 -9.03 -2.99
N LEU A 38 -6.75 -8.04 -2.28
CA LEU A 38 -5.96 -7.20 -1.39
C LEU A 38 -5.28 -8.02 -0.29
N ILE A 39 -5.90 -9.13 0.14
CA ILE A 39 -5.33 -10.05 1.14
C ILE A 39 -4.09 -10.74 0.56
N GLU A 40 -4.16 -11.27 -0.66
CA GLU A 40 -3.01 -11.90 -1.33
C GLU A 40 -1.87 -10.91 -1.55
N LEU A 41 -2.18 -9.66 -1.92
CA LEU A 41 -1.18 -8.60 -2.02
C LEU A 41 -0.48 -8.38 -0.67
N VAL A 42 -1.24 -8.15 0.41
CA VAL A 42 -0.67 -7.93 1.74
C VAL A 42 0.15 -9.13 2.22
N GLN A 43 -0.31 -10.36 1.96
CA GLN A 43 0.45 -11.57 2.27
C GLN A 43 1.78 -11.62 1.50
N SER A 44 1.78 -11.24 0.22
CA SER A 44 3.00 -11.21 -0.58
C SER A 44 4.03 -10.17 -0.12
N LEU A 45 3.58 -9.13 0.61
CA LEU A 45 4.44 -8.13 1.21
C LEU A 45 5.08 -8.61 2.52
N GLY A 46 4.58 -9.71 3.11
CA GLY A 46 4.96 -10.15 4.45
C GLY A 46 6.45 -10.39 4.63
N GLU A 47 7.15 -10.91 3.61
CA GLU A 47 8.60 -11.11 3.68
C GLU A 47 9.39 -9.78 3.67
N TYR A 48 8.88 -8.74 2.99
CA TYR A 48 9.56 -7.44 2.87
C TYR A 48 9.19 -6.47 3.98
N ILE A 49 7.96 -6.52 4.50
CA ILE A 49 7.51 -5.67 5.63
C ILE A 49 8.17 -6.10 6.94
N ASN A 50 8.60 -7.36 7.07
CA ASN A 50 9.28 -7.86 8.26
C ASN A 50 10.79 -8.04 8.03
N ASP A 51 11.35 -7.39 7.00
CA ASP A 51 12.78 -7.41 6.72
C ASP A 51 13.54 -6.55 7.75
N ASP A 52 14.76 -6.95 8.09
CA ASP A 52 15.62 -6.22 9.02
C ASP A 52 16.12 -4.89 8.42
N ASP A 53 16.18 -4.77 7.09
CA ASP A 53 16.58 -3.54 6.40
C ASP A 53 15.39 -2.56 6.27
N ASP A 54 15.51 -1.42 6.97
CA ASP A 54 14.56 -0.30 6.93
C ASP A 54 14.22 0.15 5.50
N ARG A 55 15.19 0.09 4.57
CA ARG A 55 14.98 0.45 3.16
C ARG A 55 14.07 -0.55 2.47
N ILE A 56 14.21 -1.85 2.76
CA ILE A 56 13.35 -2.89 2.18
C ILE A 56 11.92 -2.72 2.70
N ARG A 57 11.75 -2.50 4.01
CA ARG A 57 10.43 -2.24 4.60
C ARG A 57 9.76 -1.00 3.99
N ALA A 58 10.49 0.11 3.88
CA ALA A 58 9.99 1.34 3.28
C ALA A 58 9.52 1.14 1.83
N ARG A 59 10.26 0.34 1.03
CA ARG A 59 9.86 0.02 -0.34
C ARG A 59 8.61 -0.85 -0.41
N ALA A 60 8.45 -1.79 0.52
CA ALA A 60 7.26 -2.63 0.62
C ALA A 60 6.02 -1.81 0.99
N VAL A 61 6.14 -0.89 1.96
CA VAL A 61 5.08 0.05 2.33
C VAL A 61 4.76 0.97 1.14
N SER A 62 5.79 1.52 0.49
CA SER A 62 5.61 2.36 -0.70
C SER A 62 4.90 1.64 -1.85
N TYR A 63 5.13 0.33 -2.03
CA TYR A 63 4.42 -0.47 -3.02
C TYR A 63 2.92 -0.55 -2.71
N LEU A 64 2.57 -0.87 -1.47
CA LEU A 64 1.18 -0.93 -1.04
C LEU A 64 0.49 0.43 -1.26
N VAL A 65 1.16 1.52 -0.90
CA VAL A 65 0.66 2.89 -1.10
C VAL A 65 0.46 3.20 -2.58
N ALA A 66 1.42 2.85 -3.44
CA ALA A 66 1.29 3.06 -4.88
C ALA A 66 0.13 2.27 -5.48
N VAL A 67 -0.07 1.01 -5.08
CA VAL A 67 -1.22 0.20 -5.53
C VAL A 67 -2.53 0.83 -5.08
N ILE A 68 -2.63 1.24 -3.81
CA ILE A 68 -3.84 1.92 -3.29
C ILE A 68 -4.11 3.22 -4.03
N ALA A 69 -3.05 3.97 -4.36
CA ALA A 69 -3.18 5.24 -5.06
C ALA A 69 -3.66 5.08 -6.51
N ALA A 70 -3.37 3.94 -7.14
CA ALA A 70 -3.81 3.59 -8.48
C ALA A 70 -5.23 2.98 -8.53
N LEU A 71 -5.80 2.57 -7.39
CA LEU A 71 -7.17 2.04 -7.34
C LEU A 71 -8.24 3.15 -7.50
N PRO A 72 -9.40 2.85 -8.08
CA PRO A 72 -10.52 3.77 -8.11
C PRO A 72 -10.93 4.22 -6.69
N PRO A 73 -11.30 5.50 -6.47
CA PRO A 73 -11.62 6.03 -5.13
C PRO A 73 -12.73 5.27 -4.37
N LYS A 74 -13.61 4.58 -5.11
CA LYS A 74 -14.75 3.82 -4.56
C LYS A 74 -14.48 2.32 -4.41
N TYR A 75 -13.31 1.84 -4.85
CA TYR A 75 -12.96 0.42 -4.82
C TYR A 75 -12.86 -0.09 -3.39
N LEU A 76 -12.10 0.62 -2.54
CA LEU A 76 -11.90 0.21 -1.15
C LEU A 76 -13.17 0.42 -0.32
N THR A 77 -13.55 -0.60 0.43
CA THR A 77 -14.60 -0.52 1.45
C THR A 77 -14.12 0.25 2.67
N ARG A 78 -15.06 0.77 3.48
CA ARG A 78 -14.74 1.45 4.74
C ARG A 78 -13.87 0.59 5.67
N GLN A 79 -14.17 -0.71 5.77
CA GLN A 79 -13.40 -1.63 6.59
C GLN A 79 -11.96 -1.80 6.07
N GLN A 80 -11.77 -1.92 4.75
CA GLN A 80 -10.43 -2.02 4.17
C GLN A 80 -9.62 -0.74 4.40
N ILE A 81 -10.24 0.44 4.25
CA ILE A 81 -9.58 1.72 4.56
C ILE A 81 -9.18 1.76 6.03
N GLN A 82 -10.05 1.33 6.95
CA GLN A 82 -9.72 1.28 8.38
C GLN A 82 -8.50 0.39 8.67
N VAL A 83 -8.47 -0.81 8.08
CA VAL A 83 -7.36 -1.76 8.26
C VAL A 83 -6.06 -1.19 7.68
N LEU A 84 -6.12 -0.59 6.49
CA LEU A 84 -4.96 0.05 5.87
C LEU A 84 -4.47 1.24 6.68
N CYS A 85 -5.39 2.03 7.25
CA CYS A 85 -5.06 3.14 8.12
C CYS A 85 -4.32 2.66 9.36
N GLN A 86 -4.85 1.65 10.06
CA GLN A 86 -4.17 1.08 11.23
C GLN A 86 -2.80 0.52 10.86
N PHE A 87 -2.72 -0.23 9.76
CA PHE A 87 -1.45 -0.80 9.29
C PHE A 87 -0.40 0.28 9.03
N LEU A 88 -0.76 1.37 8.35
CA LEU A 88 0.18 2.46 8.07
C LEU A 88 0.54 3.28 9.33
N CYS A 89 -0.37 3.41 10.30
CA CYS A 89 -0.06 3.96 11.61
C CYS A 89 0.95 3.10 12.38
N ASP A 90 0.78 1.78 12.38
CA ASP A 90 1.71 0.84 13.04
C ASP A 90 3.10 0.83 12.37
N ARG A 91 3.18 1.32 11.12
CA ARG A 91 4.40 1.43 10.32
C ARG A 91 4.80 2.88 10.05
N ILE A 92 4.40 3.83 10.90
CA ILE A 92 4.62 5.25 10.65
C ILE A 92 6.11 5.64 10.56
N GLU A 93 6.98 4.87 11.21
CA GLU A 93 8.44 5.01 11.15
C GLU A 93 9.03 4.49 9.83
N ASP A 94 8.33 3.58 9.14
CA ASP A 94 8.75 3.09 7.84
C ASP A 94 8.43 4.13 6.74
N GLY A 95 9.40 4.36 5.85
CA GLY A 95 9.25 5.31 4.75
C GLY A 95 8.04 5.00 3.87
N GLY A 96 7.25 6.03 3.55
CA GLY A 96 6.06 5.93 2.69
C GLY A 96 4.73 5.82 3.46
N ALA A 97 4.74 5.51 4.76
CA ALA A 97 3.52 5.38 5.55
C ALA A 97 2.69 6.67 5.59
N ILE A 98 3.35 7.82 5.81
CA ILE A 98 2.71 9.15 5.86
C ILE A 98 2.02 9.48 4.53
N GLU A 99 2.68 9.19 3.39
CA GLU A 99 2.10 9.41 2.06
C GLU A 99 0.84 8.54 1.87
N GLY A 100 0.91 7.28 2.31
CA GLY A 100 -0.23 6.37 2.33
C GLY A 100 -1.41 6.89 3.16
N LEU A 101 -1.14 7.39 4.37
CA LEU A 101 -2.17 7.96 5.25
C LEU A 101 -2.80 9.21 4.63
N SER A 102 -2.01 10.08 3.99
CA SER A 102 -2.53 11.22 3.24
C SER A 102 -3.43 10.78 2.09
N LYS A 103 -3.04 9.72 1.37
CA LYS A 103 -3.86 9.17 0.28
C LYS A 103 -5.17 8.58 0.79
N LEU A 104 -5.15 7.84 1.89
CA LEU A 104 -6.38 7.28 2.48
C LEU A 104 -7.34 8.37 2.94
N GLN A 105 -6.83 9.47 3.51
CA GLN A 105 -7.65 10.63 3.92
C GLN A 105 -8.39 11.29 2.75
N SER A 106 -7.90 11.14 1.51
CA SER A 106 -8.57 11.66 0.32
C SER A 106 -9.75 10.80 -0.19
N LEU A 107 -9.97 9.62 0.38
CA LEU A 107 -11.03 8.71 -0.06
C LEU A 107 -12.38 9.06 0.57
N ASP A 108 -13.46 9.03 -0.23
CA ASP A 108 -14.84 9.37 0.19
C ASP A 108 -15.34 8.60 1.44
N ARG A 109 -14.78 7.42 1.69
CA ARG A 109 -15.19 6.51 2.77
C ARG A 109 -14.30 6.62 4.01
N PHE A 110 -13.35 7.56 4.03
CA PHE A 110 -12.52 7.86 5.19
C PHE A 110 -13.37 8.56 6.27
N THR A 111 -13.33 8.07 7.51
CA THR A 111 -14.18 8.58 8.60
C THR A 111 -13.40 9.40 9.62
N PRO A 112 -14.09 10.25 10.41
CA PRO A 112 -13.46 10.97 11.51
C PRO A 112 -12.77 10.05 12.54
N GLU A 113 -13.27 8.82 12.77
CA GLU A 113 -12.59 7.88 13.68
C GLU A 113 -11.22 7.47 13.13
N MET A 114 -11.11 7.26 11.81
CA MET A 114 -9.82 6.97 11.17
C MET A 114 -8.87 8.16 11.29
N ALA A 115 -9.38 9.39 11.13
CA ALA A 115 -8.60 10.61 11.33
C ALA A 115 -8.02 10.68 12.76
N GLN A 116 -8.81 10.34 13.77
CA GLN A 116 -8.37 10.31 15.16
C GLN A 116 -7.27 9.26 15.39
N THR A 117 -7.37 8.10 14.74
CA THR A 117 -6.29 7.10 14.78
C THR A 117 -5.00 7.66 14.18
N VAL A 118 -5.07 8.32 13.02
CA VAL A 118 -3.90 8.93 12.37
C VAL A 118 -3.23 9.98 13.25
N VAL A 119 -4.02 10.86 13.89
CA VAL A 119 -3.48 11.94 14.74
C VAL A 119 -2.83 11.41 16.02
N ARG A 120 -3.16 10.18 16.45
CA ARG A 120 -2.64 9.59 17.69
C ARG A 120 -1.42 8.68 17.49
N ALA A 121 -1.11 8.34 16.24
CA ALA A 121 0.09 7.59 15.88
C ALA A 121 1.32 8.52 15.89
#